data_AF-A0AB34HXG9-F1
#
_entry.id   AF-A0AB34HXG9-F1
#
_cell.length_a   1.000
_cell.length_b   1.000
_cell.length_c   1.000
_cell.angle_alpha   90.00
_cell.angle_beta   90.00
_cell.angle_gamma   90.00
#
_symmetry.space_group_name_H-M   'P 1'
#
loop_
_entity.id
_entity.type
_entity.pdbx_description
1 polymer ?
#
loop_
_entity_poly.entity_id
_entity_poly.type
_entity_poly.pdbx_seq_one_letter_code
_entity_poly.pdbx_strand_id
1 'polypeptide(L)'
;MSTTEHMGYLIKDYGVQLVEEGADTFKAKVNIEVQLASELAIAAIEKNGGVIMTASYNPRSLEILCKPIAFFLHGQPVSKRMLTSKTLVPYYTDARNCGYLADPAEFPEARLELAKKYGYILPDITKDELFKMLST
;
A
#
# COMPACT_ATOMS: atom_id res chain seq x y z
N MET A 1 5.72 8.99 49.04
CA MET A 1 5.06 9.47 47.81
C MET A 1 6.04 9.23 46.68
N SER A 2 5.81 8.19 45.87
CA SER A 2 6.63 7.89 44.68
C SER A 2 5.72 8.10 43.49
N THR A 3 5.97 9.16 42.72
CA THR A 3 5.27 9.46 41.48
C THR A 3 5.86 8.58 40.40
N THR A 4 5.14 7.52 40.02
CA THR A 4 5.49 6.74 38.83
C THR A 4 5.14 7.58 37.60
N GLU A 5 6.15 8.20 36.99
CA GLU A 5 6.03 8.79 35.66
C GLU A 5 5.72 7.66 34.66
N HIS A 6 4.49 7.63 34.16
CA HIS A 6 4.16 6.86 32.97
C HIS A 6 4.81 7.54 31.77
N MET A 7 5.99 7.06 31.37
CA MET A 7 6.54 7.27 30.04
C MET A 7 5.57 6.64 29.03
N GLY A 8 4.55 7.39 28.64
CA GLY A 8 3.68 7.05 27.54
C GLY A 8 4.52 7.05 26.26
N TYR A 9 4.94 5.87 25.80
CA TYR A 9 5.48 5.73 24.47
C TYR A 9 4.41 6.20 23.49
N LEU A 10 4.66 7.32 22.81
CA LEU A 10 3.79 7.80 21.75
C LEU A 10 3.82 6.75 20.63
N ILE A 11 2.74 6.00 20.46
CA ILE A 11 2.58 5.10 19.31
C ILE A 11 2.66 5.98 18.07
N LYS A 12 3.66 5.72 17.22
CA LYS A 12 3.83 6.44 15.95
C LYS A 12 3.28 5.56 14.85
N ASP A 13 2.15 5.98 14.28
CA ASP A 13 1.57 5.34 13.12
C ASP A 13 2.26 5.82 11.85
N TYR A 14 2.55 4.89 10.95
CA TYR A 14 3.18 5.16 9.65
C TYR A 14 2.26 4.81 8.48
N GLY A 15 1.04 4.35 8.75
CA GLY A 15 0.03 4.02 7.76
C GLY A 15 -0.78 2.79 8.14
N VAL A 16 -1.29 2.09 7.13
CA VAL A 16 -2.06 0.87 7.23
C VAL A 16 -1.27 -0.33 6.68
N GLN A 17 -1.42 -1.46 7.37
CA GLN A 17 -0.97 -2.76 6.88
C GLN A 17 -2.19 -3.56 6.46
N LEU A 18 -2.24 -3.97 5.20
CA LEU A 18 -3.26 -4.85 4.69
C LEU A 18 -2.95 -6.30 5.09
N VAL A 19 -3.89 -6.91 5.81
CA VAL A 19 -3.81 -8.30 6.30
C VAL A 19 -4.70 -9.21 5.47
N GLU A 20 -4.45 -10.51 5.54
CA GLU A 20 -5.11 -11.55 4.75
C GLU A 20 -6.46 -12.04 5.29
N GLU A 21 -6.92 -11.47 6.40
CA GLU A 21 -8.20 -11.86 7.01
C GLU A 21 -9.36 -11.64 6.02
N GLY A 22 -10.14 -12.69 5.76
CA GLY A 22 -11.25 -12.68 4.81
C GLY A 22 -10.87 -12.87 3.33
N ALA A 23 -9.62 -13.21 3.01
CA ALA A 23 -9.15 -13.42 1.64
C ALA A 23 -9.96 -14.47 0.84
N ASP A 24 -10.57 -15.44 1.52
CA ASP A 24 -11.41 -16.49 0.94
C ASP A 24 -12.81 -15.98 0.51
N THR A 25 -13.34 -14.97 1.20
CA THR A 25 -14.66 -14.37 0.94
C THR A 25 -14.59 -13.06 0.17
N PHE A 26 -13.40 -12.45 0.08
CA PHE A 26 -13.18 -11.19 -0.62
C PHE A 26 -13.48 -11.28 -2.13
N LYS A 27 -14.41 -10.45 -2.60
CA LYS A 27 -14.91 -10.43 -3.99
C LYS A 27 -15.08 -9.00 -4.51
N ALA A 28 -14.05 -8.16 -4.34
CA ALA A 28 -14.07 -6.80 -4.84
C ALA A 28 -12.90 -6.55 -5.79
N LYS A 29 -13.17 -5.80 -6.87
CA LYS A 29 -12.15 -5.24 -7.77
C LYS A 29 -11.87 -3.82 -7.33
N VAL A 30 -10.69 -3.59 -6.78
CA VAL A 30 -10.27 -2.29 -6.23
C VAL A 30 -8.90 -1.89 -6.75
N ASN A 31 -8.65 -0.58 -6.86
CA ASN A 31 -7.30 -0.02 -6.94
C ASN A 31 -6.98 0.56 -5.56
N ILE A 32 -6.04 -0.04 -4.82
CA ILE A 32 -5.76 0.32 -3.43
C ILE A 32 -4.28 0.61 -3.21
N GLU A 33 -4.01 1.68 -2.47
CA GLU A 33 -2.66 2.03 -2.00
C GLU A 33 -2.59 1.85 -0.48
N VAL A 34 -1.62 1.07 -0.02
CA VAL A 34 -1.36 0.81 1.40
C VAL A 34 0.14 0.97 1.71
N GLN A 35 0.55 0.92 2.97
CA GLN A 35 1.97 1.06 3.30
C GLN A 35 2.66 -0.31 3.36
N LEU A 36 1.94 -1.33 3.82
CA LEU A 36 2.37 -2.72 3.85
C LEU A 36 1.22 -3.62 3.43
N ALA A 37 1.53 -4.76 2.82
CA ALA A 37 0.56 -5.80 2.51
C ALA A 37 1.17 -7.19 2.71
N SER A 38 0.39 -8.14 3.21
CA SER A 38 0.77 -9.55 3.19
C SER A 38 0.61 -10.12 1.78
N GLU A 39 1.44 -11.12 1.45
CA GLU A 39 1.46 -11.74 0.12
C GLU A 39 0.09 -12.34 -0.26
N LEU A 40 -0.61 -12.95 0.70
CA LEU A 40 -1.94 -13.52 0.48
C LEU A 40 -3.01 -12.42 0.26
N ALA A 41 -2.89 -11.26 0.91
CA ALA A 41 -3.78 -10.14 0.66
C ALA A 41 -3.59 -9.56 -0.76
N ILE A 42 -2.35 -9.46 -1.24
CA ILE A 42 -2.03 -9.09 -2.62
C ILE A 42 -2.69 -10.09 -3.59
N ALA A 43 -2.49 -11.39 -3.37
CA ALA A 43 -3.07 -12.43 -4.20
C ALA A 43 -4.62 -12.35 -4.26
N ALA A 44 -5.26 -12.07 -3.12
CA ALA A 44 -6.72 -11.93 -3.05
C ALA A 44 -7.24 -10.74 -3.87
N ILE A 45 -6.53 -9.60 -3.88
CA ILE A 45 -6.89 -8.44 -4.69
C ILE A 45 -6.67 -8.74 -6.18
N GLU A 46 -5.50 -9.25 -6.54
CA GLU A 46 -5.15 -9.48 -7.95
C GLU A 46 -6.02 -10.55 -8.61
N LYS A 47 -6.37 -11.61 -7.86
CA LYS A 47 -7.30 -12.65 -8.31
C LYS A 47 -8.66 -12.07 -8.72
N ASN A 48 -9.11 -11.00 -8.07
CA ASN A 48 -10.36 -10.31 -8.38
C ASN A 48 -10.19 -9.24 -9.47
N GLY A 49 -9.02 -9.15 -10.10
CA GLY A 49 -8.71 -8.14 -11.13
C GLY A 49 -8.43 -6.75 -10.57
N GLY A 50 -8.19 -6.65 -9.25
CA GLY A 50 -7.76 -5.41 -8.61
C GLY A 50 -6.27 -5.13 -8.81
N VAL A 51 -5.87 -3.93 -8.41
CA VAL A 51 -4.49 -3.45 -8.37
C VAL A 51 -4.17 -3.00 -6.95
N ILE A 52 -2.99 -3.34 -6.47
CA ILE A 52 -2.47 -2.91 -5.18
C ILE A 52 -1.09 -2.29 -5.37
N MET A 53 -0.82 -1.22 -4.64
CA MET A 53 0.51 -0.60 -4.57
C MET A 53 0.88 -0.36 -3.11
N THR A 54 2.14 -0.60 -2.76
CA THR A 54 2.70 -0.19 -1.48
C THR A 54 3.47 1.11 -1.61
N ALA A 55 3.08 2.13 -0.84
CA ALA A 55 3.68 3.46 -0.89
C ALA A 55 4.02 4.00 0.49
N SER A 56 5.18 4.63 0.61
CA SER A 56 5.64 5.19 1.89
C SER A 56 5.16 6.63 2.08
N TYR A 57 4.77 6.95 3.32
CA TYR A 57 4.47 8.31 3.76
C TYR A 57 5.28 8.64 5.01
N ASN A 58 5.94 9.79 5.01
CA ASN A 58 6.50 10.31 6.26
C ASN A 58 5.37 10.75 7.22
N PRO A 59 5.61 10.84 8.54
CA PRO A 59 4.56 11.15 9.50
C PRO A 59 3.77 12.43 9.18
N ARG A 60 4.45 13.48 8.71
CA ARG A 60 3.80 14.73 8.31
C ARG A 60 2.87 14.56 7.11
N SER A 61 3.31 13.83 6.09
CA SER A 61 2.50 13.59 4.88
C SER A 61 1.29 12.72 5.19
N LEU A 62 1.45 11.74 6.09
CA LEU A 62 0.36 10.89 6.55
C LEU A 62 -0.68 11.71 7.33
N GLU A 63 -0.25 12.58 8.25
CA GLU A 63 -1.14 13.46 9.00
C GLU A 63 -1.94 14.38 8.05
N ILE A 64 -1.28 14.98 7.07
CA ILE A 64 -1.92 15.82 6.05
C ILE A 64 -2.93 15.02 5.23
N LEU A 65 -2.58 13.79 4.82
CA LEU A 65 -3.47 12.91 4.06
C LEU A 65 -4.71 12.51 4.87
N CYS A 66 -4.56 12.23 6.17
CA CYS A 66 -5.66 11.86 7.05
C CYS A 66 -6.55 13.04 7.46
N LYS A 67 -5.99 14.26 7.56
CA LYS A 67 -6.70 15.48 7.99
C LYS A 67 -6.49 16.65 7.02
N PRO A 68 -6.87 16.49 5.73
CA PRO A 68 -6.53 17.47 4.70
C PRO A 68 -7.22 18.81 4.93
N ILE A 69 -8.47 18.80 5.42
CA ILE A 69 -9.23 20.03 5.70
C ILE A 69 -8.50 20.88 6.75
N ALA A 70 -8.06 20.28 7.86
CA ALA A 70 -7.32 20.98 8.90
C ALA A 70 -6.02 21.58 8.35
N PHE A 71 -5.28 20.81 7.54
CA PHE A 71 -4.06 21.31 6.89
C PHE A 71 -4.34 22.52 5.99
N PHE A 72 -5.35 22.46 5.12
CA PHE A 72 -5.65 23.54 4.18
C PHE A 72 -6.13 24.82 4.86
N LEU A 73 -6.78 24.72 6.02
CA LEU A 73 -7.16 25.91 6.82
C LEU A 73 -5.95 26.71 7.31
N HIS A 74 -4.76 26.11 7.41
CA HIS A 74 -3.53 26.83 7.76
C HIS A 74 -2.93 27.61 6.57
N GLY A 75 -3.42 27.45 5.34
CA GLY A 75 -2.93 28.16 4.16
C GLY A 75 -1.48 27.82 3.78
N GLN A 76 -0.95 26.69 4.26
CA GLN A 76 0.41 26.24 3.94
C GLN A 76 0.45 25.55 2.57
N PRO A 77 1.57 25.70 1.81
CA PRO A 77 1.73 24.97 0.56
C PRO A 77 1.88 23.46 0.82
N VAL A 78 1.30 22.65 -0.08
CA VAL A 78 1.45 21.19 -0.03
C VAL A 78 2.90 20.82 -0.36
N SER A 79 3.61 20.24 0.60
CA SER A 79 4.98 19.75 0.38
C SER A 79 4.98 18.44 -0.39
N LYS A 80 6.03 18.21 -1.20
CA LYS A 80 6.27 16.90 -1.82
C LYS A 80 6.53 15.83 -0.74
N ARG A 81 6.12 14.59 -1.03
CA ARG A 81 6.43 13.44 -0.17
C ARG A 81 7.95 13.27 -0.08
N MET A 82 8.46 12.99 1.12
CA MET A 82 9.87 12.64 1.30
C MET A 82 10.10 11.19 0.88
N LEU A 83 11.35 10.89 0.52
CA LEU A 83 11.79 9.52 0.28
C LEU A 83 11.66 8.67 1.54
N THR A 84 11.46 7.37 1.33
CA THR A 84 11.43 6.36 2.40
C THR A 84 12.79 6.24 3.10
N SER A 85 12.80 5.65 4.28
CA SER A 85 14.04 5.39 5.02
C SER A 85 14.90 4.36 4.29
N LYS A 86 16.24 4.44 4.43
CA LYS A 86 17.17 3.51 3.77
C LYS A 86 16.85 2.03 4.07
N THR A 87 16.37 1.74 5.27
CA THR A 87 15.98 0.39 5.70
C THR A 87 14.76 -0.15 4.95
N LEU A 88 13.85 0.73 4.53
CA LEU A 88 12.63 0.36 3.83
C LEU A 88 12.74 0.46 2.31
N VAL A 89 13.80 1.08 1.77
CA VAL A 89 14.03 1.13 0.31
C VAL A 89 13.91 -0.26 -0.33
N PRO A 90 14.57 -1.33 0.16
CA PRO A 90 14.46 -2.65 -0.45
C PRO A 90 13.03 -3.18 -0.55
N TYR A 91 12.17 -2.84 0.41
CA TYR A 91 10.77 -3.26 0.40
C TYR A 91 10.00 -2.59 -0.74
N TYR A 92 10.13 -1.26 -0.85
CA TYR A 92 9.38 -0.46 -1.84
C TYR A 92 9.95 -0.52 -3.26
N THR A 93 11.15 -1.08 -3.45
CA THR A 93 11.75 -1.35 -4.76
C THR A 93 11.49 -2.77 -5.27
N ASP A 94 10.85 -3.62 -4.48
CA ASP A 94 10.56 -5.02 -4.85
C ASP A 94 9.14 -5.16 -5.41
N ALA A 95 9.03 -5.63 -6.65
CA ALA A 95 7.75 -5.83 -7.33
C ALA A 95 6.84 -6.85 -6.63
N ARG A 96 7.40 -7.80 -5.86
CA ARG A 96 6.64 -8.79 -5.07
C ARG A 96 5.86 -8.16 -3.92
N ASN A 97 6.31 -7.00 -3.44
CA ASN A 97 5.60 -6.19 -2.45
C ASN A 97 4.73 -5.13 -3.10
N CYS A 98 4.60 -5.14 -4.43
CA CYS A 98 3.93 -4.11 -5.22
C CYS A 98 4.45 -2.70 -4.93
N GLY A 99 5.77 -2.57 -4.72
CA GLY A 99 6.39 -1.32 -4.28
C GLY A 99 6.34 -0.20 -5.33
N TYR A 100 5.98 1.01 -4.91
CA TYR A 100 5.89 2.19 -5.80
C TYR A 100 7.22 2.64 -6.43
N LEU A 101 8.35 2.12 -5.96
CA LEU A 101 9.70 2.38 -6.51
C LEU A 101 10.26 1.18 -7.28
N ALA A 102 9.49 0.09 -7.42
CA ALA A 102 9.91 -1.08 -8.18
C ALA A 102 9.93 -0.78 -9.68
N ASP A 103 10.72 -1.55 -10.43
CA ASP A 103 10.73 -1.44 -11.89
C ASP A 103 9.38 -1.95 -12.45
N PRO A 104 8.62 -1.13 -13.20
CA PRO A 104 7.37 -1.55 -13.83
C PRO A 104 7.49 -2.83 -14.68
N ALA A 105 8.68 -3.10 -15.25
CA ALA A 105 8.93 -4.29 -16.07
C ALA A 105 8.95 -5.60 -15.26
N GLU A 106 9.16 -5.56 -13.94
CA GLU A 106 9.22 -6.74 -13.06
C GLU A 106 7.82 -7.20 -12.59
N PHE A 107 6.82 -6.32 -12.62
CA PHE A 107 5.47 -6.64 -12.14
C PHE A 107 4.81 -7.83 -12.87
N PRO A 108 4.84 -7.95 -14.20
CA PRO A 108 4.20 -9.08 -14.89
C PRO A 108 4.70 -10.45 -14.41
N GLU A 109 6.01 -10.58 -14.16
CA GLU A 109 6.60 -11.83 -13.66
C GLU A 109 6.19 -12.09 -12.21
N ALA A 110 6.33 -11.11 -11.32
CA ALA A 110 5.94 -11.25 -9.91
C ALA A 110 4.47 -11.66 -9.74
N ARG A 111 3.57 -11.05 -10.51
CA ARG A 111 2.13 -11.38 -10.52
C ARG A 111 1.86 -12.80 -11.02
N LEU A 112 2.59 -13.23 -12.05
CA LEU A 112 2.46 -14.57 -12.59
C LEU A 112 2.97 -15.63 -11.60
N GLU A 113 4.08 -15.38 -10.90
CA GLU A 113 4.59 -16.25 -9.83
C GLU A 113 3.57 -16.37 -8.69
N LEU A 114 3.00 -15.25 -8.26
CA LEU A 114 1.98 -15.22 -7.21
C LEU A 114 0.73 -16.01 -7.60
N ALA A 115 0.25 -15.84 -8.83
CA ALA A 115 -0.89 -16.58 -9.38
C ALA A 115 -0.63 -18.09 -9.42
N LYS A 116 0.58 -18.50 -9.81
CA LYS A 116 1.00 -19.92 -9.76
C LYS A 116 1.06 -20.45 -8.33
N LYS A 117 1.63 -19.67 -7.39
CA LYS A 117 1.78 -20.05 -5.98
C LYS A 117 0.43 -20.26 -5.28
N TYR A 118 -0.53 -19.38 -5.52
CA TYR A 118 -1.86 -19.42 -4.88
C TYR A 118 -2.96 -20.06 -5.73
N GLY A 119 -2.63 -20.55 -6.92
CA GLY A 119 -3.53 -21.38 -7.74
C GLY A 119 -4.72 -20.63 -8.33
N TYR A 120 -4.52 -19.41 -8.86
CA TYR A 120 -5.55 -18.68 -9.59
C TYR A 120 -5.09 -18.28 -11.01
N ILE A 121 -6.05 -18.04 -11.89
CA ILE A 121 -5.78 -17.51 -13.23
C ILE A 121 -5.63 -16.00 -13.10
N LEU A 122 -4.46 -15.47 -13.47
CA LEU A 122 -4.20 -14.04 -13.42
C LEU A 122 -5.12 -13.31 -14.43
N PRO A 123 -5.99 -12.39 -13.99
CA PRO A 123 -6.87 -11.65 -14.89
C PRO A 123 -6.08 -10.65 -15.75
N ASP A 124 -6.43 -10.55 -17.03
CA ASP A 124 -5.87 -9.55 -17.94
C ASP A 124 -6.61 -8.22 -17.80
N ILE A 125 -6.10 -7.36 -16.91
CA ILE A 125 -6.71 -6.06 -16.61
C ILE A 125 -6.69 -5.10 -17.81
N THR A 126 -5.86 -5.33 -18.83
CA THR A 126 -5.78 -4.45 -20.01
C THR A 126 -7.05 -4.46 -20.86
N LYS A 127 -7.86 -5.52 -20.69
CA LYS A 127 -9.15 -5.70 -21.35
C LYS A 127 -10.33 -5.26 -20.49
N ASP A 128 -10.06 -4.78 -19.27
CA ASP A 128 -11.10 -4.33 -18.33
C ASP A 128 -11.60 -2.93 -18.69
N GLU A 129 -12.90 -2.69 -18.59
CA GLU A 129 -13.50 -1.37 -18.84
C GLU A 129 -12.94 -0.29 -17.90
N LEU A 130 -12.50 -0.69 -16.69
CA LEU A 130 -11.91 0.21 -15.70
C LEU A 130 -10.38 0.31 -15.81
N PHE A 131 -9.75 -0.25 -16.85
CA PHE A 131 -8.29 -0.30 -16.97
C PHE A 131 -7.62 1.06 -16.73
N LYS A 132 -8.17 2.14 -17.31
CA LYS A 132 -7.65 3.50 -17.12
C LYS A 132 -7.61 3.94 -15.65
N MET A 133 -8.62 3.56 -14.86
CA MET A 133 -8.67 3.86 -13.42
C MET A 133 -7.71 2.97 -12.63
N LEU A 134 -7.55 1.72 -13.05
CA LEU A 134 -6.63 0.75 -12.43
C LEU A 134 -5.15 1.05 -12.74
N SER A 135 -4.87 1.79 -13.81
CA SER A 135 -3.51 2.16 -14.26
C SER A 135 -3.11 3.59 -13.90
N THR A 136 -3.83 4.25 -13.00
CA THR A 136 -3.55 5.63 -12.53
C THR A 136 -2.48 5.60 -11.45
#